data_AF-A0A0P7YS83-F1
#
_entry.id   AF-A0A0P7YS83-F1
#
_cell.length_a   1.000
_cell.length_b   1.000
_cell.length_c   1.000
_cell.angle_alpha   90.00
_cell.angle_beta   90.00
_cell.angle_gamma   90.00
#
_symmetry.space_group_name_H-M   'P 1'
#
loop_
_entity.id
_entity.type
_entity.pdbx_description
1 polymer ?
#
loop_
_entity_poly.entity_id
_entity_poly.type
_entity_poly.pdbx_seq_one_letter_code
_entity_poly.pdbx_strand_id
1 'polypeptide(L)'
;MSLVIPDDFLQTAHISEADLKLEIALLLFQQEKITLGTASQFAGMNQLELQRILGSRKIPIHYGVEDFRQDLNALEANGSDREQHQPTQTEVLKRIEQRRTFSPAQSHLPDTLTILQEDRAR
;
A
#
# COMPACT_ATOMS: atom_id res chain seq x y z
N MET A 1 -19.09 -27.16 2.39
CA MET A 1 -19.96 -27.73 1.33
C MET A 1 -19.27 -27.51 0.00
N SER A 2 -19.34 -28.46 -0.94
CA SER A 2 -18.77 -28.36 -2.29
C SER A 2 -19.88 -28.31 -3.34
N LEU A 3 -19.75 -27.41 -4.31
CA LEU A 3 -20.56 -27.42 -5.54
C LEU A 3 -19.80 -28.23 -6.60
N VAL A 4 -20.45 -29.23 -7.20
CA VAL A 4 -19.86 -30.08 -8.24
C VAL A 4 -20.71 -29.97 -9.50
N ILE A 5 -20.06 -29.71 -10.63
CA ILE A 5 -20.69 -29.64 -11.96
C ILE A 5 -20.29 -30.92 -12.71
N PRO A 6 -21.24 -31.76 -13.15
CA PRO A 6 -20.94 -32.96 -13.92
C PRO A 6 -20.34 -32.66 -15.30
N ASP A 7 -19.42 -33.49 -15.76
CA ASP A 7 -18.78 -33.34 -17.09
C ASP A 7 -19.79 -33.42 -18.24
N ASP A 8 -20.84 -34.24 -18.09
CA ASP A 8 -21.90 -34.37 -19.10
C ASP A 8 -22.62 -33.04 -19.36
N PHE A 9 -22.72 -32.19 -18.33
CA PHE A 9 -23.28 -30.84 -18.48
C PHE A 9 -22.37 -29.96 -19.33
N LEU A 10 -21.05 -29.99 -19.07
CA LEU A 10 -20.05 -29.25 -19.84
C LEU A 10 -20.02 -29.71 -21.31
N GLN A 11 -20.10 -31.02 -21.54
CA GLN A 11 -20.18 -31.60 -22.89
C GLN A 11 -21.43 -31.15 -23.63
N THR A 12 -22.60 -31.20 -22.98
CA THR A 12 -23.88 -30.77 -23.56
C THR A 12 -23.89 -29.28 -23.88
N ALA A 13 -23.31 -28.46 -23.01
CA ALA A 13 -23.20 -27.01 -23.20
C ALA A 13 -22.06 -26.62 -24.15
N HIS A 14 -21.24 -27.58 -24.61
CA HIS A 14 -20.03 -27.34 -25.41
C HIS A 14 -19.10 -26.28 -24.82
N ILE A 15 -18.93 -26.29 -23.48
CA ILE A 15 -18.13 -25.31 -22.74
C ILE A 15 -17.04 -26.02 -21.94
N SER A 16 -15.84 -25.46 -21.90
CA SER A 16 -14.78 -25.99 -21.04
C SER A 16 -15.00 -25.58 -19.58
N GLU A 17 -14.41 -26.32 -18.64
CA GLU A 17 -14.42 -25.94 -17.22
C GLU A 17 -13.84 -24.54 -16.99
N ALA A 18 -12.74 -24.21 -17.69
CA ALA A 18 -12.08 -22.92 -17.59
C ALA A 18 -12.98 -21.78 -18.09
N ASP A 19 -13.66 -21.99 -19.22
CA ASP A 19 -14.61 -21.01 -19.76
C ASP A 19 -15.79 -20.81 -18.81
N LEU A 20 -16.36 -21.89 -18.26
CA LEU A 20 -17.46 -21.78 -17.31
C LEU A 20 -17.03 -21.05 -16.04
N LYS A 21 -15.84 -21.34 -15.51
CA LYS A 21 -15.28 -20.61 -14.36
C LYS A 21 -15.11 -19.13 -14.65
N LEU A 22 -14.62 -18.79 -15.85
CA LEU A 22 -14.51 -17.41 -16.28
C LEU A 22 -15.88 -16.73 -16.35
N GLU A 23 -16.89 -17.36 -16.97
CA GLU A 23 -18.24 -16.79 -17.06
C GLU A 23 -18.86 -16.56 -15.68
N ILE A 24 -18.70 -17.51 -14.75
CA ILE A 24 -19.17 -17.37 -13.36
C ILE A 24 -18.43 -16.23 -12.65
N ALA A 25 -17.10 -16.13 -12.79
CA ALA A 25 -16.32 -15.04 -12.21
C ALA A 25 -16.81 -13.68 -12.72
N LEU A 26 -17.00 -13.55 -14.04
CA LEU A 26 -17.46 -12.31 -14.66
C LEU A 26 -18.87 -11.93 -14.18
N LEU A 27 -19.78 -12.90 -14.13
CA LEU A 27 -21.17 -12.68 -13.67
C LEU A 27 -21.19 -12.20 -12.21
N LEU A 28 -20.46 -12.87 -11.33
CA LEU A 28 -20.41 -12.53 -9.90
C LEU A 28 -19.71 -11.19 -9.66
N PHE A 29 -18.68 -10.86 -10.45
CA PHE A 29 -18.02 -9.56 -10.41
C PHE A 29 -18.97 -8.44 -10.85
N GLN A 30 -19.70 -8.63 -11.96
CA GLN A 30 -20.69 -7.66 -12.44
C GLN A 30 -21.82 -7.41 -11.43
N GLN A 31 -22.19 -8.43 -10.65
CA GLN A 31 -23.20 -8.32 -9.60
C GLN A 31 -22.64 -7.78 -8.27
N GLU A 32 -21.39 -7.31 -8.26
CA GLU A 32 -20.68 -6.81 -7.08
C GLU A 32 -20.67 -7.83 -5.91
N LYS A 33 -20.73 -9.14 -6.22
CA LYS A 33 -20.71 -10.21 -5.21
C LYS A 33 -19.30 -10.62 -4.81
N ILE A 34 -18.34 -10.44 -5.71
CA ILE A 34 -16.93 -10.75 -5.50
C ILE A 34 -16.07 -9.61 -6.06
N THR A 35 -14.89 -9.42 -5.46
CA THR A 35 -13.92 -8.43 -5.94
C THR A 35 -13.20 -8.92 -7.20
N LEU A 36 -12.53 -8.03 -7.91
CA LEU A 36 -11.70 -8.38 -9.06
C LEU A 36 -10.63 -9.43 -8.71
N GLY A 37 -10.00 -9.31 -7.53
CA GLY A 37 -8.99 -10.25 -7.07
C GLY A 37 -9.56 -11.64 -6.79
N THR A 38 -10.74 -11.73 -6.18
CA THR A 38 -11.42 -13.01 -5.96
C THR A 38 -11.88 -13.63 -7.28
N ALA A 39 -12.39 -12.82 -8.22
CA ALA A 39 -12.79 -13.27 -9.54
C ALA A 39 -11.60 -13.85 -10.34
N SER A 40 -10.43 -13.21 -10.29
CA SER A 40 -9.23 -13.71 -10.99
C SER A 40 -8.72 -15.01 -10.39
N GLN A 41 -8.72 -15.12 -9.06
CA GLN A 41 -8.35 -16.36 -8.36
C GLN A 41 -9.31 -17.50 -8.71
N PHE A 42 -10.62 -17.23 -8.74
CA PHE A 42 -11.63 -18.24 -9.10
C PHE A 42 -11.48 -18.72 -10.55
N ALA A 43 -11.22 -17.79 -11.48
CA ALA A 43 -11.00 -18.09 -12.89
C ALA A 43 -9.59 -18.68 -13.18
N GLY A 44 -8.73 -18.81 -12.16
CA GLY A 44 -7.40 -19.41 -12.30
C GLY A 44 -6.42 -18.59 -13.14
N MET A 45 -6.60 -17.26 -13.21
CA MET A 45 -5.80 -16.37 -14.06
C MET A 45 -5.33 -15.13 -13.30
N ASN A 46 -4.41 -14.36 -13.91
CA ASN A 46 -3.95 -13.12 -13.30
C ASN A 46 -5.03 -12.01 -13.41
N GLN A 47 -5.05 -11.09 -12.46
CA GLN A 47 -5.95 -9.93 -12.47
C GLN A 47 -5.82 -9.09 -13.74
N LEU A 48 -4.60 -8.93 -14.27
CA LEU A 48 -4.38 -8.17 -15.51
C LEU A 48 -5.06 -8.84 -16.72
N GLU A 49 -5.06 -10.16 -16.78
CA GLU A 49 -5.73 -10.92 -17.85
C GLU A 49 -7.24 -10.77 -17.74
N LEU A 50 -7.77 -10.88 -16.52
CA LEU A 50 -9.19 -10.67 -16.26
C LEU A 50 -9.63 -9.24 -16.63
N GLN A 51 -8.84 -8.21 -16.30
CA GLN A 51 -9.10 -6.83 -16.69
C GLN A 51 -9.15 -6.65 -18.22
N ARG A 52 -8.26 -7.32 -18.97
CA ARG A 52 -8.29 -7.29 -20.43
C ARG A 52 -9.58 -7.91 -20.98
N ILE A 53 -10.05 -9.00 -20.38
CA ILE A 53 -11.31 -9.65 -20.75
C ILE A 53 -12.51 -8.76 -20.43
N LEU A 54 -12.52 -8.12 -19.26
CA LEU A 54 -13.55 -7.14 -18.89
C LEU A 54 -13.59 -5.99 -19.91
N GLY A 55 -12.42 -5.46 -20.28
CA GLY A 55 -12.30 -4.41 -21.30
C GLY A 55 -12.77 -4.84 -22.69
N SER A 56 -12.41 -6.04 -23.15
CA SER A 56 -12.83 -6.54 -24.46
C SER A 56 -14.33 -6.80 -24.54
N ARG A 57 -14.95 -7.20 -23.42
CA ARG A 57 -16.39 -7.43 -23.29
C ARG A 57 -17.18 -6.18 -22.90
N LYS A 58 -16.52 -5.02 -22.80
CA LYS A 58 -17.11 -3.73 -22.37
C LYS A 58 -17.83 -3.82 -21.02
N ILE A 59 -17.36 -4.70 -20.15
CA ILE A 59 -17.86 -4.82 -18.78
C ILE A 59 -17.21 -3.67 -18.01
N PRO A 60 -18.00 -2.71 -17.49
CA PRO A 60 -17.42 -1.60 -16.74
C PRO A 60 -16.67 -2.15 -15.54
N ILE A 61 -15.41 -1.76 -15.41
CA ILE A 61 -14.70 -1.88 -14.14
C ILE A 61 -15.25 -0.74 -13.31
N HIS A 62 -16.39 -0.98 -12.66
CA HIS A 62 -16.95 -0.02 -11.74
C HIS A 62 -15.94 0.13 -10.60
N TYR A 63 -15.17 1.22 -10.60
CA TYR A 63 -14.67 1.81 -9.34
C TYR A 63 -15.95 2.25 -8.62
N GLY A 64 -16.56 1.30 -7.92
CA GLY A 64 -17.91 1.41 -7.42
C GLY A 64 -17.97 2.47 -6.33
N VAL A 65 -19.18 2.95 -6.04
CA VAL A 65 -19.43 3.84 -4.89
C VAL A 65 -18.83 3.25 -3.60
N GLU A 66 -18.70 1.93 -3.50
CA GLU A 66 -18.09 1.26 -2.35
C GLU A 66 -16.57 1.45 -2.25
N ASP A 67 -15.83 1.44 -3.37
CA ASP A 67 -14.39 1.76 -3.36
C ASP A 67 -14.18 3.24 -3.02
N PHE A 68 -15.04 4.12 -3.54
CA PHE A 68 -15.07 5.53 -3.14
C PHE A 68 -15.40 5.70 -1.65
N ARG A 69 -16.32 4.90 -1.11
CA ARG A 69 -16.71 4.93 0.32
C ARG A 69 -15.62 4.36 1.22
N GLN A 70 -14.90 3.34 0.76
CA GLN A 70 -13.73 2.82 1.45
C GLN A 70 -12.59 3.84 1.46
N ASP A 71 -12.36 4.56 0.35
CA ASP A 71 -11.41 5.67 0.32
C ASP A 71 -11.84 6.80 1.26
N LEU A 72 -13.12 7.19 1.28
CA LEU A 72 -13.64 8.19 2.24
C LEU A 72 -13.45 7.73 3.69
N ASN A 73 -13.78 6.48 4.01
CA ASN A 73 -13.58 5.91 5.34
C ASN A 73 -12.09 5.87 5.72
N ALA A 74 -11.21 5.55 4.77
CA ALA A 74 -9.76 5.56 4.97
C ALA A 74 -9.23 7.00 5.18
N LEU A 75 -9.77 7.98 4.47
CA LEU A 75 -9.42 9.40 4.65
C LEU A 75 -9.95 9.95 5.98
N GLU A 76 -11.14 9.57 6.42
CA GLU A 76 -11.70 9.93 7.73
C GLU A 76 -10.93 9.28 8.88
N ALA A 77 -10.56 8.00 8.75
CA ALA A 77 -9.74 7.29 9.75
C ALA A 77 -8.32 7.88 9.88
N ASN A 78 -7.70 8.30 8.77
CA ASN A 78 -6.37 8.94 8.79
C ASN A 78 -6.42 10.45 9.08
N GLY A 79 -7.59 11.07 8.92
CA GLY A 79 -7.84 12.49 9.23
C GLY A 79 -8.11 12.71 10.72
N SER A 80 -8.72 11.73 11.40
CA SER A 80 -9.01 11.78 12.84
C SER A 80 -7.77 11.58 13.72
N ASP A 81 -6.69 10.98 13.21
CA ASP A 81 -5.38 10.92 13.88
C ASP A 81 -4.55 12.22 13.75
N ARG A 82 -5.02 13.21 12.97
CA ARG A 82 -4.30 14.47 12.72
C ARG A 82 -4.91 15.69 13.38
N GLU A 83 -5.87 15.50 14.29
CA GLU A 83 -6.28 16.60 15.16
C GLU A 83 -5.34 16.74 16.37
N GLN A 84 -4.42 17.70 16.19
CA GLN A 84 -4.05 18.68 17.21
C GLN A 84 -3.05 18.25 18.28
N HIS A 85 -1.77 18.09 17.91
CA HIS A 85 -0.69 18.62 18.75
C HIS A 85 0.18 19.55 17.91
N GLN A 86 -0.40 20.71 17.55
CA GLN A 86 0.43 21.87 17.22
C GLN A 86 1.07 22.29 18.57
N PRO A 87 2.41 22.18 18.73
CA PRO A 87 3.03 22.51 19.99
C PRO A 87 2.71 23.97 20.33
N THR A 88 2.18 24.18 21.52
CA THR A 88 1.84 25.52 22.00
C THR A 88 3.12 26.37 22.05
N GLN A 89 2.97 27.70 21.96
CA GLN A 89 4.11 28.61 21.97
C GLN A 89 5.02 28.39 23.20
N THR A 90 4.42 28.01 24.33
CA THR A 90 5.10 27.65 25.59
C THR A 90 5.94 26.38 25.48
N GLU A 91 5.48 25.35 24.75
CA GLU A 91 6.21 24.10 24.55
C GLU A 91 7.40 24.28 23.59
N VAL A 92 7.22 25.12 22.56
CA VAL A 92 8.31 25.51 21.66
C VAL A 92 9.40 26.27 22.43
N LEU A 93 9.00 27.23 23.28
CA LEU A 93 9.94 28.00 24.11
C LEU A 93 10.71 27.12 25.10
N LYS A 94 10.03 26.17 25.78
CA LYS A 94 10.71 25.18 26.64
C LYS A 94 11.76 24.35 25.90
N ARG A 95 11.46 23.94 24.66
CA ARG A 95 12.41 23.16 23.82
C ARG A 95 13.63 23.96 23.43
N ILE A 96 13.46 25.27 23.17
CA ILE A 96 14.56 26.18 22.82
C ILE A 96 15.46 26.43 24.04
N GLU A 97 14.88 26.61 25.23
CA GLU A 97 15.67 26.81 26.45
C GLU A 97 16.44 25.55 26.87
N GLN A 98 15.83 24.36 26.77
CA GLN A 98 16.50 23.09 27.03
C GLN A 98 17.69 22.83 26.09
N ARG A 99 17.63 23.32 24.85
CA ARG A 99 18.77 23.27 23.92
C ARG A 99 19.85 24.30 24.20
N ARG A 100 19.50 25.43 24.82
CA ARG A 100 20.47 26.46 25.25
C ARG A 100 21.18 26.11 26.55
N THR A 101 20.58 25.27 27.41
CA THR A 101 21.22 24.78 28.63
C THR A 101 22.26 23.67 28.39
N PHE A 102 22.27 23.05 27.21
CA PHE A 102 23.26 22.03 26.84
C PHE A 102 24.47 22.69 26.15
N SER A 103 25.31 23.33 26.96
CA SER A 103 26.64 23.79 26.56
C SER A 103 27.64 22.64 26.67
N PRO A 104 28.30 22.16 25.59
CA PRO A 104 29.55 21.46 25.73
C PRO A 104 30.66 22.51 25.77
N ALA A 105 30.89 23.08 26.94
CA ALA A 105 32.19 23.67 27.24
C ALA A 105 33.21 22.52 27.39
N GLN A 106 33.74 22.01 26.29
CA GLN A 106 35.06 21.38 26.24
C GLN A 106 35.77 21.82 24.97
N SER A 107 36.57 22.86 25.17
CA SER A 107 37.69 23.29 24.35
C SER A 107 38.71 22.16 24.17
N HIS A 108 39.05 21.82 22.94
CA HIS A 108 40.41 21.42 22.57
C HIS A 108 40.64 21.79 21.11
N LEU A 109 41.23 22.95 20.89
CA LEU A 109 41.99 23.23 19.66
C LEU A 109 43.32 22.49 19.80
N PRO A 110 43.78 21.69 18.83
CA PRO A 110 45.18 21.31 18.78
C PRO A 110 45.99 22.50 18.27
N ASP A 111 46.92 22.97 19.11
CA ASP A 111 47.88 24.02 18.78
C ASP A 111 48.72 23.62 17.56
N THR A 112 48.80 24.53 16.60
CA THR A 112 49.77 24.52 15.51
C THR A 112 51.19 24.69 16.05
N LEU A 113 52.08 23.75 15.67
CA LEU A 113 53.53 23.91 15.52
C LEU A 113 54.33 24.30 16.78
N THR A 114 55.15 23.35 17.28
CA THR A 114 56.45 23.46 17.99
C THR A 114 56.47 22.30 19.00
N ILE A 115 56.97 21.12 18.64
CA ILE A 115 58.26 20.51 19.06
C ILE A 115 58.23 19.16 18.29
N LEU A 116 58.97 18.88 17.20
CA LEU A 116 60.40 18.62 17.11
C LEU A 116 60.85 18.73 15.64
N GLN A 117 61.61 19.78 15.31
CA GLN A 117 62.81 19.57 14.51
C GLN A 117 63.82 18.90 15.44
N GLU A 118 64.00 17.58 15.31
CA GLU A 118 65.07 16.73 15.88
C GLU A 118 64.49 15.30 15.79
N ASP A 119 64.57 14.61 14.66
CA ASP A 119 65.77 13.81 14.39
C ASP A 119 65.90 13.56 12.89
N ARG A 120 66.66 14.44 12.23
CA ARG A 120 67.27 14.18 10.93
C ARG A 120 68.72 13.75 11.18
N ALA A 121 68.93 12.60 11.83
CA ALA A 121 70.22 11.88 11.84
C ALA A 121 70.14 10.51 12.55
N ARG A 122 69.53 9.49 11.92
CA ARG A 122 70.06 8.11 11.87
C ARG A 122 69.61 7.41 10.60
#